data_AF-A0AAD7EI52-F1
#
_entry.id   AF-A0AAD7EI52-F1
#
_cell.length_a   1.000
_cell.length_b   1.000
_cell.length_c   1.000
_cell.angle_alpha   90.00
_cell.angle_beta   90.00
_cell.angle_gamma   90.00
#
_symmetry.space_group_name_H-M   'P 1'
#
loop_
_entity.id
_entity.type
_entity.pdbx_description
1 polymer ?
#
loop_
_entity_poly.entity_id
_entity_poly.type
_entity_poly.pdbx_seq_one_letter_code
_entity_poly.pdbx_strand_id
1 'polypeptide(L)'
;VAAYFISLLLSDLIQAIGSILNARWICDMAVIVGDVCTLQGILKQTADIATAFWTLVIAIHTFCLICLGLKSSRFTLWMTLIAVWSGIGAIVIAGPAAQSTPRHEPFYGISGFWCWISPEYATSRIMYMFMAAAFSFVLYTLVFLRMRRAARRARHGHGRHFDRT
;
A
#
# COMPACT_ATOMS: atom_id res chain seq x y z
N VAL A 1 6.35 2.53 16.08
CA VAL A 1 5.03 2.78 15.46
C VAL A 1 4.94 4.13 14.76
N ALA A 2 5.25 5.26 15.41
CA ALA A 2 5.11 6.59 14.80
C ALA A 2 5.83 6.73 13.44
N ALA A 3 7.07 6.25 13.31
CA ALA A 3 7.80 6.29 12.04
C ALA A 3 7.09 5.54 10.88
N TYR A 4 6.47 4.40 11.18
CA TYR A 4 5.70 3.65 10.18
C TYR A 4 4.41 4.38 9.80
N PHE A 5 3.77 5.04 10.78
CA PHE A 5 2.59 5.86 10.53
C PHE A 5 2.90 7.09 9.68
N ILE A 6 4.04 7.75 9.90
CA ILE A 6 4.50 8.84 9.03
C ILE A 6 4.72 8.35 7.59
N SER A 7 5.27 7.14 7.42
CA SER A 7 5.47 6.56 6.09
C SER A 7 4.13 6.19 5.40
N LEU A 8 3.13 5.76 6.18
CA LEU A 8 1.76 5.58 5.70
C LEU A 8 1.15 6.90 5.24
N LEU A 9 1.24 7.96 6.06
CA LEU A 9 0.75 9.30 5.71
C LEU A 9 1.43 9.87 4.47
N LEU A 10 2.72 9.60 4.29
CA LEU A 10 3.44 9.97 3.07
C LEU A 10 2.87 9.24 1.84
N SER A 11 2.47 7.98 2.00
CA SER A 11 1.81 7.20 0.94
C SER A 11 0.45 7.79 0.58
N ASP A 12 -0.34 8.17 1.59
CA ASP A 12 -1.64 8.85 1.39
C ASP A 12 -1.48 10.22 0.72
N LEU A 13 -0.41 10.96 1.05
CA LEU A 13 -0.07 12.20 0.38
C LEU A 13 0.24 11.98 -1.10
N ILE A 14 1.03 10.95 -1.43
CA ILE A 14 1.33 10.59 -2.82
C ILE A 14 0.03 10.19 -3.55
N GLN A 15 -0.86 9.44 -2.90
CA GLN A 15 -2.18 9.07 -3.46
C GLN A 15 -3.03 10.30 -3.76
N ALA A 16 -3.05 11.27 -2.85
CA ALA A 16 -3.81 12.50 -3.00
C ALA A 16 -3.29 13.31 -4.21
N ILE A 17 -1.96 13.44 -4.35
CA ILE A 17 -1.35 14.12 -5.51
C ILE A 17 -1.73 13.42 -6.82
N GLY A 18 -1.60 12.09 -6.89
CA GLY A 18 -1.99 11.31 -8.05
C GLY A 18 -3.50 11.41 -8.38
N SER A 19 -4.32 11.65 -7.37
CA SER A 19 -5.78 11.85 -7.51
C SER A 19 -6.13 13.26 -7.97
N ILE A 20 -5.42 14.29 -7.51
CA ILE A 20 -5.60 15.69 -7.95
C ILE A 20 -5.36 15.82 -9.46
N LEU A 21 -4.45 15.03 -10.03
CA LEU A 21 -4.24 15.00 -11.49
C LEU A 21 -5.50 14.62 -12.29
N ASN A 22 -6.50 13.98 -11.66
CA ASN A 22 -7.79 13.73 -12.30
C ASN A 22 -8.55 15.02 -12.65
N ALA A 23 -8.29 16.14 -11.96
CA ALA A 23 -8.90 17.43 -12.27
C ALA A 23 -8.61 17.86 -13.72
N ARG A 24 -7.41 17.53 -14.23
CA ARG A 24 -7.07 17.80 -15.63
C ARG A 24 -7.96 17.01 -16.59
N TRP A 25 -8.21 15.73 -16.32
CA TRP A 25 -9.07 14.90 -17.17
C TRP A 25 -10.52 15.39 -17.21
N ILE A 26 -10.99 16.03 -16.14
CA ILE A 26 -12.30 16.67 -16.09
C ILE A 26 -12.32 17.90 -17.00
N CYS A 27 -11.29 18.75 -16.96
CA CYS A 27 -11.18 19.91 -17.84
C CYS A 27 -11.05 19.52 -19.32
N ASP A 28 -10.26 18.50 -19.61
CA ASP A 28 -9.98 18.03 -20.98
C ASP A 28 -11.12 17.15 -21.53
N MET A 29 -12.10 16.76 -20.70
CA MET A 29 -13.20 15.83 -21.02
C MET A 29 -12.75 14.48 -21.59
N ALA A 30 -11.46 14.17 -21.44
CA ALA A 30 -10.81 12.99 -21.96
C ALA A 30 -9.54 12.68 -21.15
N VAL A 31 -9.17 11.41 -21.10
CA VAL A 31 -7.86 10.98 -20.56
C VAL A 31 -6.90 10.85 -21.74
N ILE A 32 -5.81 11.60 -21.70
CA ILE A 32 -4.85 11.69 -22.81
C ILE A 32 -3.54 11.03 -22.39
N VAL A 33 -3.01 10.14 -23.24
CA VAL A 33 -1.70 9.52 -23.02
C VAL A 33 -0.61 10.59 -23.15
N GLY A 34 0.35 10.58 -22.23
CA GLY A 34 1.47 11.53 -22.19
C GLY A 34 2.12 11.60 -20.82
N ASP A 35 2.99 12.58 -20.60
CA ASP A 35 3.81 12.66 -19.38
C ASP A 35 2.98 12.76 -18.10
N VAL A 36 1.87 13.50 -18.13
CA VAL A 36 0.97 13.61 -16.96
C VAL A 36 0.25 12.29 -16.67
N CYS A 37 -0.08 11.52 -17.71
CA CYS A 37 -0.69 10.20 -17.57
C CYS A 37 0.31 9.21 -16.95
N THR A 38 1.55 9.22 -17.45
CA THR A 38 2.65 8.40 -16.91
C THR A 38 2.96 8.76 -15.46
N LEU A 39 3.11 10.04 -15.15
CA LEU A 39 3.33 10.52 -13.78
C LEU A 39 2.18 10.11 -12.86
N GLN A 40 0.94 10.28 -13.31
CA GLN A 40 -0.23 9.85 -12.54
C GLN A 40 -0.22 8.35 -12.25
N GLY A 41 0.10 7.52 -13.25
CA GLY A 41 0.19 6.08 -13.10
C GLY A 41 1.25 5.67 -12.10
N ILE A 42 2.45 6.26 -12.17
CA ILE A 42 3.55 6.01 -11.23
C ILE A 42 3.15 6.40 -9.81
N LEU A 43 2.56 7.58 -9.62
CA LEU A 43 2.17 8.09 -8.30
C LEU A 43 1.11 7.19 -7.67
N LYS A 44 0.04 6.88 -8.41
CA LYS A 44 -1.02 5.98 -7.93
C LYS A 44 -0.46 4.59 -7.60
N GLN A 45 0.36 4.01 -8.48
CA GLN A 45 0.93 2.70 -8.24
C GLN A 45 1.85 2.67 -7.01
N THR A 46 2.68 3.69 -6.86
CA THR A 46 3.58 3.82 -5.70
C THR A 46 2.78 3.94 -4.42
N ALA A 47 1.75 4.78 -4.39
CA ALA A 47 0.90 4.98 -3.23
C ALA A 47 0.14 3.72 -2.84
N ASP A 48 -0.51 3.03 -3.78
CA ASP A 48 -1.29 1.82 -3.48
C ASP A 48 -0.40 0.72 -2.86
N ILE A 49 0.79 0.49 -3.43
CA ILE A 49 1.75 -0.50 -2.92
C ILE A 49 2.28 -0.05 -1.56
N ALA A 50 2.70 1.21 -1.42
CA ALA A 50 3.26 1.72 -0.17
C ALA A 50 2.24 1.64 0.97
N THR A 51 0.99 2.07 0.75
CA THR A 51 -0.10 1.99 1.73
C THR A 51 -0.35 0.56 2.17
N ALA A 52 -0.36 -0.41 1.25
CA ALA A 52 -0.52 -1.83 1.59
C ALA A 52 0.62 -2.34 2.50
N PHE A 53 1.88 -2.08 2.11
CA PHE A 53 3.05 -2.54 2.87
C PHE A 53 3.15 -1.87 4.25
N TRP A 54 2.96 -0.54 4.34
CA TRP A 54 3.02 0.16 5.62
C TRP A 54 1.90 -0.26 6.57
N THR A 55 0.69 -0.48 6.06
CA THR A 55 -0.41 -1.02 6.85
C THR A 55 -0.08 -2.41 7.37
N LEU A 56 0.53 -3.26 6.54
CA LEU A 56 0.93 -4.62 6.92
C LEU A 56 1.99 -4.61 8.02
N VAL A 57 3.02 -3.77 7.86
CA VAL A 57 4.09 -3.59 8.86
C VAL A 57 3.52 -3.10 10.18
N ILE A 58 2.62 -2.12 10.17
CA ILE A 58 1.97 -1.62 11.39
C ILE A 58 1.15 -2.73 12.05
N ALA A 59 0.41 -3.52 11.28
CA ALA A 59 -0.38 -4.63 11.78
C ALA A 59 0.49 -5.72 12.43
N ILE A 60 1.55 -6.17 11.76
CA ILE A 60 2.50 -7.17 12.27
C ILE A 60 3.21 -6.65 13.52
N HIS A 61 3.75 -5.43 13.47
CA HIS A 61 4.48 -4.86 14.60
C HIS A 61 3.59 -4.71 15.82
N THR A 62 2.34 -4.26 15.64
CA THR A 62 1.39 -4.19 16.76
C THR A 62 1.01 -5.58 17.25
N PHE A 63 0.84 -6.56 16.37
CA PHE A 63 0.57 -7.95 16.74
C PHE A 63 1.69 -8.52 17.61
N CYS A 64 2.96 -8.35 17.20
CA CYS A 64 4.12 -8.86 17.93
C CYS A 64 4.25 -8.19 19.31
N LEU A 65 4.12 -6.86 19.38
CA LEU A 65 4.18 -6.13 20.65
C LEU A 65 3.09 -6.57 21.63
N ILE A 66 1.87 -6.79 21.12
CA ILE A 66 0.70 -7.08 21.97
C ILE A 66 0.60 -8.55 22.35
N CYS A 67 0.84 -9.47 21.41
CA CYS A 67 0.56 -10.89 21.59
C CYS A 67 1.79 -11.65 22.08
N LEU A 68 2.96 -11.26 21.57
CA LEU A 68 4.22 -11.93 21.86
C LEU A 68 5.07 -11.14 22.87
N GLY A 69 4.65 -9.91 23.22
CA GLY A 69 5.42 -9.03 24.10
C GLY A 69 6.79 -8.64 23.54
N LEU A 70 7.03 -8.87 22.24
CA LEU A 70 8.34 -8.67 21.62
C LEU A 70 8.64 -7.18 21.50
N LYS A 71 9.59 -6.71 22.29
CA LYS A 71 10.10 -5.34 22.19
C LYS A 71 10.92 -5.19 20.91
N SER A 72 10.57 -4.22 20.08
CA SER A 72 11.34 -3.90 18.88
C SER A 72 12.55 -3.04 19.24
N SER A 73 13.74 -3.45 18.80
CA SER A 73 14.93 -2.61 18.86
C SER A 73 14.86 -1.48 17.82
N ARG A 74 15.64 -0.41 18.04
CA ARG A 74 15.84 0.66 17.06
C ARG A 74 16.43 0.13 15.75
N PHE A 75 17.28 -0.91 15.83
CA PHE A 75 17.84 -1.57 14.65
C PHE A 75 16.75 -2.17 13.76
N THR A 76 15.80 -2.91 14.34
CA THR A 76 14.66 -3.49 13.62
C THR A 76 13.81 -2.42 12.94
N LEU A 77 13.66 -1.25 13.56
CA LEU A 77 12.92 -0.13 12.98
C LEU A 77 13.59 0.40 11.72
N TRP A 78 14.89 0.70 11.77
CA TRP A 78 15.63 1.22 10.62
C TRP A 78 15.74 0.20 9.49
N MET A 79 15.99 -1.07 9.81
CA MET A 79 16.03 -2.15 8.82
C MET A 79 14.67 -2.31 8.12
N THR A 80 13.57 -2.26 8.87
CA THR A 80 12.22 -2.34 8.28
C THR A 80 11.95 -1.12 7.39
N LEU A 81 12.36 0.08 7.81
CA LEU A 81 12.18 1.29 7.01
C LEU A 81 12.87 1.19 5.65
N ILE A 82 14.16 0.84 5.67
CA ILE A 82 14.98 0.74 4.47
C ILE A 82 14.45 -0.38 3.57
N ALA A 83 14.17 -1.56 4.13
CA ALA A 83 13.72 -2.72 3.37
C ALA A 83 12.36 -2.50 2.69
N VAL A 84 11.43 -1.82 3.36
CA VAL A 84 10.09 -1.57 2.80
C VAL A 84 10.15 -0.50 1.72
N TRP A 85 10.83 0.62 1.96
CA TRP A 85 10.98 1.66 0.92
C TRP A 85 11.77 1.15 -0.30
N SER A 86 12.82 0.37 -0.10
CA SER A 86 13.57 -0.23 -1.20
C SER A 86 12.73 -1.27 -1.95
N GLY A 87 11.95 -2.09 -1.24
CA GLY A 87 11.02 -3.04 -1.84
C GLY A 87 9.94 -2.36 -2.68
N ILE A 88 9.33 -1.28 -2.17
CA ILE A 88 8.36 -0.47 -2.91
C ILE A 88 9.01 0.07 -4.19
N GLY A 89 10.18 0.71 -4.07
CA GLY A 89 10.91 1.24 -5.22
C GLY A 89 11.24 0.15 -6.25
N ALA A 90 11.70 -1.01 -5.81
CA ALA A 90 12.00 -2.15 -6.68
C ALA A 90 10.76 -2.65 -7.42
N ILE A 91 9.60 -2.78 -6.76
CA ILE A 91 8.37 -3.25 -7.40
C ILE A 91 7.86 -2.23 -8.45
N VAL A 92 7.93 -0.93 -8.13
CA VAL A 92 7.51 0.15 -9.03
C VAL A 92 8.44 0.26 -10.25
N ILE A 93 9.75 0.09 -10.07
CA ILE A 93 10.74 0.15 -11.16
C ILE A 93 10.75 -1.15 -11.99
N ALA A 94 10.54 -2.31 -11.37
CA ALA A 94 10.58 -3.60 -12.05
C ALA A 94 9.52 -3.71 -13.16
N GLY A 95 8.35 -3.08 -12.98
CA GLY A 95 7.30 -3.08 -14.00
C GLY A 95 7.75 -2.47 -15.33
N PRO A 96 8.11 -1.17 -15.36
CA PRO A 96 8.66 -0.51 -16.54
C PRO A 96 9.97 -1.14 -17.03
N ALA A 97 10.88 -1.51 -16.13
CA ALA A 97 12.19 -2.06 -16.53
C ALA A 97 12.10 -3.41 -17.23
N ALA A 98 11.26 -4.33 -16.74
CA ALA A 98 11.08 -5.66 -17.31
C ALA A 98 10.35 -5.66 -18.66
N GLN A 99 9.64 -4.58 -18.98
CA GLN A 99 8.81 -4.46 -20.19
C GLN A 99 9.26 -3.32 -21.10
N SER A 100 10.57 -3.06 -21.08
CA SER A 100 11.27 -2.27 -22.09
C SER A 100 11.33 -3.04 -23.43
N THR A 101 10.18 -3.47 -23.95
CA THR A 101 10.08 -4.16 -25.23
C THR A 101 10.28 -3.20 -26.40
N PRO A 102 10.70 -3.66 -27.58
CA PRO A 102 11.09 -2.80 -28.71
C PRO A 102 9.96 -1.93 -29.31
N ARG A 103 8.71 -2.18 -28.92
CA ARG A 103 7.56 -1.37 -29.31
C ARG A 103 7.52 -0.16 -28.38
N HIS A 104 7.62 1.03 -28.95
CA HIS A 104 7.67 2.34 -28.27
C HIS A 104 6.37 2.70 -27.50
N GLU A 105 5.59 1.72 -27.05
CA GLU A 105 4.32 1.95 -26.37
C GLU A 105 4.56 2.17 -24.86
N PRO A 106 4.03 3.27 -24.29
CA PRO A 106 4.26 3.61 -22.89
C PRO A 106 3.65 2.56 -21.95
N PHE A 107 4.43 2.15 -20.93
CA PHE A 107 4.01 1.16 -19.91
C PHE A 107 2.76 1.60 -19.14
N TYR A 108 2.64 2.91 -18.88
CA TYR A 108 1.45 3.51 -18.28
C TYR A 108 0.56 4.07 -19.39
N GLY A 109 -0.73 3.69 -19.36
CA GLY A 109 -1.73 4.09 -20.32
C GLY A 109 -3.10 4.33 -19.68
N ILE A 110 -4.10 4.53 -20.52
CA ILE A 110 -5.46 4.83 -20.09
C ILE A 110 -6.10 3.58 -19.48
N SER A 111 -6.59 3.69 -18.25
CA SER A 111 -7.29 2.63 -17.53
C SER A 111 -8.66 3.15 -17.04
N GLY A 112 -9.53 3.48 -17.99
CA GLY A 112 -10.83 4.09 -17.70
C GLY A 112 -10.70 5.60 -17.51
N PHE A 113 -10.98 6.09 -16.29
CA PHE A 113 -11.00 7.52 -15.95
C PHE A 113 -9.68 8.06 -15.39
N TRP A 114 -8.64 7.23 -15.34
CA TRP A 114 -7.31 7.60 -14.87
C TRP A 114 -6.24 6.81 -15.62
N CYS A 115 -4.99 7.16 -15.38
CA CYS A 115 -3.86 6.45 -15.92
C CYS A 115 -3.30 5.40 -14.95
N TRP A 116 -3.04 4.21 -15.49
CA TRP A 116 -2.47 3.06 -14.78
C TRP A 116 -1.62 2.24 -15.75
N ILE A 117 -1.16 1.05 -15.35
CA ILE A 117 -0.54 0.06 -16.22
C ILE A 117 -1.43 -0.19 -17.45
N SER A 118 -0.85 -0.01 -18.64
CA SER A 118 -1.53 -0.12 -19.94
C SER A 118 -2.19 -1.50 -20.12
N PRO A 119 -3.39 -1.58 -20.74
CA PRO A 119 -4.10 -2.83 -20.97
C PRO A 119 -3.36 -3.80 -21.90
N GLU A 120 -2.42 -3.31 -22.71
CA GLU A 120 -1.60 -4.14 -23.60
C GLU A 120 -0.74 -5.14 -22.84
N TYR A 121 -0.41 -4.84 -21.58
CA TYR A 121 0.37 -5.70 -20.69
C TYR A 121 -0.53 -6.53 -19.77
N ALA A 122 -1.39 -7.36 -20.38
CA ALA A 122 -2.37 -8.18 -19.65
C ALA A 122 -1.74 -9.13 -18.62
N THR A 123 -0.65 -9.82 -18.97
CA THR A 123 0.05 -10.75 -18.06
C THR A 123 0.58 -10.03 -16.81
N SER A 124 1.19 -8.86 -17.00
CA SER A 124 1.73 -8.06 -15.90
C SER A 124 0.62 -7.50 -15.03
N ARG A 125 -0.49 -7.00 -15.61
CA ARG A 125 -1.69 -6.61 -14.84
C ARG A 125 -2.22 -7.76 -13.98
N ILE A 126 -2.29 -8.97 -14.52
CA ILE A 126 -2.75 -10.15 -13.79
C ILE A 126 -1.83 -10.45 -12.60
N MET A 127 -0.51 -10.38 -12.77
CA MET A 127 0.45 -10.57 -11.66
C MET A 127 0.27 -9.52 -10.57
N TYR A 128 0.12 -8.24 -10.93
CA TYR A 128 -0.15 -7.18 -9.95
C TYR A 128 -1.49 -7.39 -9.23
N MET A 129 -2.52 -7.88 -9.92
CA MET A 129 -3.82 -8.22 -9.31
C MET A 129 -3.70 -9.39 -8.32
N PHE A 130 -2.97 -10.46 -8.65
CA PHE A 130 -2.73 -11.57 -7.73
C PHE A 130 -1.91 -11.15 -6.51
N MET A 131 -0.88 -10.32 -6.71
CA MET A 131 -0.11 -9.75 -5.61
C MET A 131 -1.00 -8.91 -4.70
N ALA A 132 -1.81 -8.00 -5.26
CA ALA A 132 -2.75 -7.19 -4.50
C ALA A 132 -3.73 -8.06 -3.69
N ALA A 133 -4.32 -9.08 -4.31
CA ALA A 133 -5.23 -10.00 -3.63
C ALA A 133 -4.55 -10.74 -2.46
N ALA A 134 -3.32 -11.23 -2.66
CA ALA A 134 -2.55 -11.88 -1.61
C ALA A 134 -2.26 -10.91 -0.44
N PHE A 135 -1.82 -9.68 -0.73
CA PHE A 135 -1.58 -8.66 0.29
C PHE A 135 -2.86 -8.30 1.05
N SER A 136 -3.98 -8.10 0.36
CA SER A 136 -5.28 -7.85 0.99
C SER A 136 -5.69 -8.99 1.92
N PHE A 137 -5.54 -10.24 1.49
CA PHE A 137 -5.88 -11.40 2.33
C PHE A 137 -5.08 -11.42 3.63
N VAL A 138 -3.76 -11.20 3.55
CA VAL A 138 -2.88 -11.14 4.73
C VAL A 138 -3.28 -9.97 5.63
N LEU A 139 -3.48 -8.78 5.07
CA LEU A 139 -3.89 -7.57 5.78
C LEU A 139 -5.19 -7.78 6.55
N TYR A 140 -6.24 -8.23 5.87
CA TYR A 140 -7.55 -8.45 6.50
C TYR A 140 -7.50 -9.54 7.56
N THR A 141 -6.74 -10.61 7.34
CA THR A 141 -6.54 -11.66 8.35
C THR A 141 -5.91 -11.09 9.62
N LEU A 142 -4.87 -10.25 9.49
CA LEU A 142 -4.20 -9.63 10.64
C LEU A 142 -5.09 -8.60 11.34
N VAL A 143 -5.83 -7.78 10.60
CA VAL A 143 -6.81 -6.83 11.15
C VAL A 143 -7.89 -7.57 11.93
N PHE A 144 -8.44 -8.65 11.38
CA PHE A 144 -9.42 -9.49 12.05
C PHE A 144 -8.87 -10.07 13.37
N LEU A 145 -7.63 -10.55 13.37
CA LEU A 145 -6.96 -11.04 14.57
C LEU A 145 -6.75 -9.93 15.61
N ARG A 146 -6.42 -8.70 15.18
CA ARG A 146 -6.31 -7.53 16.07
C ARG A 146 -7.66 -7.19 16.71
N MET A 147 -8.72 -7.12 15.91
CA MET A 147 -10.07 -6.78 16.37
C MET A 147 -10.60 -7.80 17.37
N ARG A 148 -10.48 -9.11 17.07
CA ARG A 148 -10.90 -10.17 18.00
C ARG A 148 -10.20 -10.06 19.35
N ARG A 149 -8.91 -9.68 19.37
CA ARG A 149 -8.16 -9.51 20.62
C ARG A 149 -8.50 -8.22 21.37
N ALA A 150 -8.78 -7.13 20.66
CA ALA A 150 -9.32 -5.93 21.29
C ALA A 150 -10.65 -6.23 22.00
N ALA A 151 -11.55 -6.96 21.35
CA ALA A 151 -12.80 -7.41 21.94
C ALA A 151 -12.60 -8.34 23.14
N ARG A 152 -11.67 -9.32 23.07
CA ARG A 152 -11.34 -10.19 24.22
C ARG A 152 -10.82 -9.39 25.42
N ARG A 153 -9.97 -8.39 25.20
CA ARG A 153 -9.47 -7.52 26.28
C ARG A 153 -10.56 -6.66 26.89
N ALA A 154 -11.47 -6.11 26.09
CA ALA A 154 -12.62 -5.36 26.59
C ALA A 154 -13.51 -6.22 27.50
N ARG A 155 -13.80 -7.47 27.10
CA ARG A 155 -14.55 -8.42 27.94
C ARG A 155 -13.84 -8.75 29.25
N HIS A 156 -12.53 -8.98 29.20
CA HIS A 156 -11.75 -9.30 30.41
C HIS A 156 -11.64 -8.13 31.38
N GLY A 157 -11.61 -6.89 30.88
CA GLY A 157 -11.64 -5.66 31.68
C GLY A 157 -12.98 -5.43 32.37
N HIS A 158 -14.11 -5.74 31.69
CA HIS A 158 -15.44 -5.64 32.28
C HIS A 158 -15.65 -6.64 33.43
N GLY A 159 -15.18 -7.88 33.29
CA GLY A 159 -15.27 -8.90 34.36
C GLY A 159 -14.50 -8.51 35.64
N ARG A 160 -13.37 -7.80 35.52
CA ARG A 160 -12.61 -7.33 36.70
C ARG A 160 -13.25 -6.15 37.43
N HIS A 161 -14.15 -5.41 36.77
CA HIS A 161 -14.89 -4.32 37.41
C HIS A 161 -16.07 -4.85 38.23
N PHE A 162 -16.67 -5.96 37.81
CA PHE A 162 -17.76 -6.62 38.52
C PHE A 162 -17.30 -7.36 39.79
N ASP A 163 -16.10 -7.96 39.79
CA ASP A 163 -15.50 -8.61 40.97
C ASP A 163 -15.06 -7.64 42.08
N ARG A 164 -15.11 -6.32 41.84
CA ARG A 164 -14.67 -5.28 42.79
C ARG A 164 -15.82 -4.49 43.44
N THR A 165 -17.07 -4.83 43.11
CA THR A 165 -18.29 -4.25 43.68
C THR A 165 -19.04 -5.31 44.44
#